data_AF-A0A1T1AYN0-F1
#
_entry.id   AF-A0A1T1AYN0-F1
#
_cell.length_a   1.000
_cell.length_b   1.000
_cell.length_c   1.000
_cell.angle_alpha   90.00
_cell.angle_beta   90.00
_cell.angle_gamma   90.00
#
_symmetry.space_group_name_H-M   'P 1'
#
loop_
_entity.id
_entity.type
_entity.pdbx_description
1 polymer ?
#
loop_
_entity_poly.entity_id
_entity_poly.type
_entity_poly.pdbx_seq_one_letter_code
_entity_poly.pdbx_strand_id
1 'polypeptide(L)'
;MRQRVLQTFSPCLALISLLSVGNALALECGGFNFPKCSNALRQPAQFAGGFTPPAPFGGFGGGAGCQDKITHTPVVLVHGNGDSAIGWDSPAPARAGKPQRPSVYQELKARGYNDCEVFGVTYLDPAKQEQEFSHTASNFHQPSKYEVIWQFIESVKAYTGSTKVDIVGHSLGVSMSLAALDYHSDPEYGKNDKAWASVRRFINIAGGIHGLNSCIWGIYAASTCQAERSGQAGAFYEFGFYPDFPWWGGRNRWTAVQGEHSLRHAPQRHPDVSFYTISAGPQDDIHCPLTLPSFVAPVKCTSGPLFEASSNVRAQLNLGADPAAPPPSWVDSVDQDIKQLVPRDLGGIGHFGARNYAGPIITQMLSTDCKGSACKGNYVGKVRVAKP
;
A
#
# COMPACT_ATOMS: atom_id res chain seq x y z
N MET A 1 -16.31 29.26 76.39
CA MET A 1 -15.62 27.98 76.09
C MET A 1 -15.21 27.99 74.63
N ARG A 2 -13.97 27.55 74.37
CA ARG A 2 -13.26 27.60 73.09
C ARG A 2 -13.95 26.78 72.00
N GLN A 3 -13.95 27.28 70.76
CA GLN A 3 -13.61 26.47 69.59
C GLN A 3 -13.17 27.38 68.43
N ARG A 4 -11.87 27.35 68.13
CA ARG A 4 -11.26 27.91 66.93
C ARG A 4 -11.57 26.95 65.78
N VAL A 5 -12.24 27.42 64.73
CA VAL A 5 -12.34 26.72 63.45
C VAL A 5 -11.16 27.17 62.60
N LEU A 6 -10.20 26.27 62.35
CA LEU A 6 -9.15 26.48 61.36
C LEU A 6 -9.77 26.37 59.96
N GLN A 7 -9.75 27.46 59.19
CA GLN A 7 -9.94 27.40 57.75
C GLN A 7 -8.60 27.04 57.09
N THR A 8 -8.51 25.82 56.58
CA THR A 8 -7.40 25.37 55.72
C THR A 8 -7.62 25.88 54.29
N PHE A 9 -6.84 26.88 53.88
CA PHE A 9 -6.72 27.27 52.47
C PHE A 9 -5.90 26.21 51.74
N SER A 10 -6.55 25.52 50.79
CA SER A 10 -5.89 24.62 49.84
C SER A 10 -5.47 25.42 48.60
N PRO A 11 -4.19 25.42 48.19
CA PRO A 11 -3.78 26.08 46.95
C PRO A 11 -4.16 25.18 45.76
N CYS A 12 -5.02 25.70 44.86
CA CYS A 12 -5.19 25.15 43.53
C CYS A 12 -3.84 25.16 42.80
N LEU A 13 -3.19 23.99 42.69
CA LEU A 13 -2.17 23.76 41.68
C LEU A 13 -2.86 23.78 40.31
N ALA A 14 -2.70 24.87 39.57
CA ALA A 14 -2.95 24.88 38.14
C ALA A 14 -1.89 23.97 37.49
N LEU A 15 -2.29 22.76 37.08
CA LEU A 15 -1.51 21.94 36.16
C LEU A 15 -1.50 22.67 34.81
N ILE A 16 -0.42 23.42 34.54
CA ILE A 16 -0.10 23.85 33.18
C ILE A 16 0.42 22.60 32.47
N SER A 17 -0.45 21.92 31.75
CA SER A 17 -0.06 20.92 30.76
C SER A 17 0.73 21.62 29.65
N LEU A 18 2.06 21.56 29.76
CA LEU A 18 2.97 21.86 28.66
C LEU A 18 2.67 20.88 27.52
N LEU A 19 1.82 21.27 26.59
CA LEU A 19 1.70 20.63 25.29
C LEU A 19 3.04 20.82 24.58
N SER A 20 3.92 19.82 24.69
CA SER A 20 5.08 19.72 23.82
C SER A 20 4.57 19.54 22.40
N VAL A 21 4.50 20.63 21.64
CA VAL A 21 4.27 20.56 20.20
C VAL A 21 5.53 19.92 19.62
N GLY A 22 5.51 18.60 19.50
CA GLY A 22 6.62 17.85 18.91
C GLY A 22 6.90 18.35 17.50
N ASN A 23 8.19 18.54 17.19
CA ASN A 23 8.63 18.79 15.82
C ASN A 23 8.12 17.67 14.89
N ALA A 24 7.99 17.97 13.60
CA ALA A 24 7.66 16.96 12.60
C ALA A 24 8.68 15.81 12.67
N LEU A 25 8.19 14.56 12.78
CA LEU A 25 9.02 13.38 12.56
C LEU A 25 9.00 13.12 11.06
N ALA A 26 10.17 13.22 10.43
CA ALA A 26 10.33 12.67 9.09
C ALA A 26 10.15 11.14 9.19
N LEU A 27 9.61 10.53 8.13
CA LEU A 27 9.59 9.07 8.04
C LEU A 27 11.03 8.57 7.90
N GLU A 28 11.42 7.62 8.75
CA GLU A 28 12.73 7.01 8.76
C GLU A 28 12.62 5.48 8.76
N CYS A 29 13.23 4.84 7.76
CA CYS A 29 13.37 3.39 7.64
C CYS A 29 14.20 2.77 8.79
N GLY A 30 15.15 3.52 9.34
CA GLY A 30 16.20 2.98 10.21
C GLY A 30 17.23 2.18 9.40
N GLY A 31 17.63 1.00 9.90
CA GLY A 31 18.42 0.05 9.12
C GLY A 31 17.58 -0.61 8.03
N PHE A 32 18.18 -0.94 6.89
CA PHE A 32 17.49 -1.58 5.78
C PHE A 32 18.12 -2.93 5.44
N ASN A 33 17.33 -4.00 5.59
CA ASN A 33 17.66 -5.35 5.16
C ASN A 33 16.56 -5.79 4.20
N PHE A 34 16.85 -5.83 2.90
CA PHE A 34 15.83 -6.03 1.88
C PHE A 34 14.89 -7.21 2.20
N PRO A 35 13.55 -7.02 2.14
CA PRO A 35 12.83 -5.80 1.75
C PRO A 35 12.41 -4.89 2.93
N LYS A 36 12.93 -5.12 4.15
CA LYS A 36 12.43 -4.55 5.42
C LYS A 36 13.22 -3.37 5.95
N CYS A 37 12.49 -2.46 6.58
CA CYS A 37 13.00 -1.36 7.39
C CYS A 37 12.98 -1.76 8.87
N SER A 38 14.08 -1.59 9.61
CA SER A 38 14.19 -2.01 11.01
C SER A 38 13.23 -1.26 11.94
N ASN A 39 12.84 -0.04 11.56
CA ASN A 39 11.89 0.74 12.33
C ASN A 39 10.46 0.19 12.25
N ALA A 40 10.16 -0.73 11.33
CA ALA A 40 8.87 -1.41 11.27
C ALA A 40 8.48 -2.08 12.60
N LEU A 41 9.44 -2.64 13.36
CA LEU A 41 9.20 -3.10 14.74
C LEU A 41 9.62 -2.12 15.81
N ARG A 42 10.76 -1.44 15.63
CA ARG A 42 11.34 -0.63 16.71
C ARG A 42 10.57 0.65 16.97
N GLN A 43 10.01 1.23 15.90
CA GLN A 43 9.29 2.49 15.91
C GLN A 43 8.17 2.45 14.85
N PRO A 44 7.15 1.58 15.04
CA PRO A 44 6.09 1.35 14.04
C PRO A 44 5.20 2.58 13.83
N ALA A 45 5.13 3.49 14.80
CA ALA A 45 4.38 4.74 14.74
C ALA A 45 5.33 5.95 14.72
N GLN A 46 5.36 6.66 13.61
CA GLN A 46 6.12 7.89 13.38
C GLN A 46 5.15 9.03 13.02
N PHE A 47 4.11 9.19 13.85
CA PHE A 47 3.16 10.29 13.74
C PHE A 47 3.68 11.53 14.45
N ALA A 48 3.41 12.71 13.91
CA ALA A 48 3.83 13.97 14.51
C ALA A 48 2.80 15.08 14.28
N GLY A 49 3.07 16.28 14.83
CA GLY A 49 2.26 17.46 14.55
C GLY A 49 0.81 17.37 15.02
N GLY A 50 0.51 16.53 16.01
CA GLY A 50 -0.85 16.31 16.51
C GLY A 50 -1.72 15.40 15.64
N PHE A 51 -1.17 14.77 14.59
CA PHE A 51 -1.89 13.75 13.84
C PHE A 51 -1.97 12.45 14.65
N THR A 52 -3.17 12.06 15.08
CA THR A 52 -3.39 10.87 15.93
C THR A 52 -4.50 9.98 15.34
N PRO A 53 -4.25 9.28 14.23
CA PRO A 53 -5.26 8.45 13.57
C PRO A 53 -5.49 7.13 14.33
N PRO A 54 -6.64 6.46 14.12
CA PRO A 54 -6.86 5.09 14.59
C PRO A 54 -6.05 4.10 13.74
N ALA A 55 -4.75 4.00 14.02
CA ALA A 55 -3.79 3.15 13.34
C ALA A 55 -3.15 2.17 14.34
N PRO A 56 -3.83 1.06 14.70
CA PRO A 56 -3.46 0.20 15.83
C PRO A 56 -2.08 -0.45 15.71
N PHE A 57 -1.55 -0.51 14.50
CA PHE A 57 -0.25 -1.12 14.19
C PHE A 57 0.80 -0.10 13.73
N GLY A 58 0.51 1.19 13.88
CA GLY A 58 1.40 2.27 13.51
C GLY A 58 1.19 2.80 12.08
N GLY A 59 2.14 3.60 11.64
CA GLY A 59 2.03 4.46 10.47
C GLY A 59 2.94 5.67 10.62
N PHE A 60 2.81 6.64 9.71
CA PHE A 60 3.52 7.91 9.79
C PHE A 60 2.71 9.05 9.19
N GLY A 61 3.16 10.27 9.47
CA GLY A 61 2.63 11.50 8.90
C GLY A 61 2.24 12.53 9.96
N GLY A 62 2.00 13.75 9.50
CA GLY A 62 1.73 14.89 10.35
C GLY A 62 2.98 15.71 10.66
N GLY A 63 2.78 17.02 10.85
CA GLY A 63 3.84 17.99 11.07
C GLY A 63 3.32 19.22 11.82
N ALA A 64 4.20 20.00 12.42
CA ALA A 64 3.75 21.18 13.16
C ALA A 64 3.09 22.21 12.22
N GLY A 65 1.86 22.62 12.53
CA GLY A 65 1.14 23.69 11.81
C GLY A 65 0.75 23.33 10.37
N CYS A 66 0.08 22.20 10.16
CA CYS A 66 -0.16 21.66 8.81
C CYS A 66 -1.18 22.42 7.96
N GLN A 67 -2.20 23.05 8.55
CA GLN A 67 -3.31 23.64 7.80
C GLN A 67 -2.84 24.69 6.78
N ASP A 68 -1.86 25.53 7.15
CA ASP A 68 -1.31 26.57 6.26
C ASP A 68 -0.22 26.06 5.30
N LYS A 69 0.11 24.76 5.36
CA LYS A 69 1.23 24.13 4.63
C LYS A 69 0.77 23.13 3.56
N ILE A 70 -0.53 22.90 3.43
CA ILE A 70 -1.07 21.98 2.41
C ILE A 70 -1.12 22.71 1.07
N THR A 71 -0.27 22.27 0.15
CA THR A 71 -0.14 22.77 -1.23
C THR A 71 -0.42 21.68 -2.27
N HIS A 72 -0.33 20.41 -1.87
CA HIS A 72 -0.64 19.22 -2.64
C HIS A 72 -1.85 18.49 -2.06
N THR A 73 -2.54 17.70 -2.88
CA THR A 73 -3.49 16.71 -2.36
C THR A 73 -2.74 15.71 -1.47
N PRO A 74 -3.19 15.44 -0.24
CA PRO A 74 -2.52 14.52 0.67
C PRO A 74 -2.41 13.12 0.07
N VAL A 75 -1.24 12.50 0.22
CA VAL A 75 -0.94 11.15 -0.25
C VAL A 75 -1.09 10.18 0.90
N VAL A 76 -1.87 9.12 0.70
CA VAL A 76 -2.01 7.98 1.62
C VAL A 76 -1.34 6.76 1.01
N LEU A 77 -0.26 6.33 1.65
CA LEU A 77 0.60 5.24 1.25
C LEU A 77 0.17 3.95 1.97
N VAL A 78 -0.21 2.91 1.20
CA VAL A 78 -0.76 1.65 1.73
C VAL A 78 0.12 0.46 1.33
N HIS A 79 0.74 -0.18 2.32
CA HIS A 79 1.78 -1.18 2.12
C HIS A 79 1.25 -2.56 1.68
N GLY A 80 2.17 -3.45 1.28
CA GLY A 80 1.88 -4.81 0.83
C GLY A 80 1.83 -5.87 1.93
N ASN A 81 1.64 -7.13 1.51
CA ASN A 81 1.66 -8.29 2.41
C ASN A 81 3.06 -8.47 3.02
N GLY A 82 3.14 -8.84 4.30
CA GLY A 82 4.41 -8.95 5.01
C GLY A 82 5.07 -7.61 5.35
N ASP A 83 4.54 -6.46 4.92
CA ASP A 83 5.20 -5.16 5.03
C ASP A 83 4.54 -4.23 6.08
N SER A 84 5.00 -2.98 6.17
CA SER A 84 4.44 -1.93 7.00
C SER A 84 4.50 -0.56 6.31
N ALA A 85 3.88 0.46 6.89
CA ALA A 85 3.97 1.84 6.39
C ALA A 85 5.41 2.36 6.36
N ILE A 86 6.28 1.90 7.26
CA ILE A 86 7.69 2.34 7.33
C ILE A 86 8.47 1.90 6.07
N GLY A 87 8.02 0.82 5.41
CA GLY A 87 8.60 0.33 4.15
C GLY A 87 8.57 1.35 3.00
N TRP A 88 7.77 2.43 3.10
CA TRP A 88 7.76 3.51 2.11
C TRP A 88 9.03 4.38 2.11
N ASP A 89 9.83 4.32 3.18
CA ASP A 89 11.19 4.87 3.21
C ASP A 89 12.29 3.84 2.89
N SER A 90 11.92 2.65 2.42
CA SER A 90 12.93 1.70 1.92
C SER A 90 13.63 2.25 0.67
N PRO A 91 14.97 2.26 0.62
CA PRO A 91 15.69 2.72 -0.56
C PRO A 91 15.52 1.72 -1.72
N ALA A 92 15.74 2.19 -2.95
CA ALA A 92 15.88 1.29 -4.09
C ALA A 92 17.28 0.68 -4.09
N PRO A 93 17.45 -0.63 -3.80
CA PRO A 93 18.78 -1.24 -3.65
C PRO A 93 19.63 -1.06 -4.90
N ALA A 94 20.95 -0.96 -4.77
CA ALA A 94 21.84 -0.81 -5.92
C ALA A 94 21.67 -1.98 -6.92
N ARG A 95 21.88 -1.69 -8.22
CA ARG A 95 21.91 -2.68 -9.31
C ARG A 95 23.23 -2.62 -10.04
N ALA A 96 23.52 -3.61 -10.89
CA ALA A 96 24.76 -3.62 -11.66
C ALA A 96 24.97 -2.30 -12.42
N GLY A 97 26.07 -1.60 -12.09
CA GLY A 97 26.42 -0.30 -12.65
C GLY A 97 25.46 0.85 -12.32
N LYS A 98 24.56 0.70 -11.33
CA LYS A 98 23.59 1.72 -10.92
C LYS A 98 23.56 1.84 -9.39
N PRO A 99 23.84 3.03 -8.82
CA PRO A 99 23.84 3.20 -7.38
C PRO A 99 22.42 3.03 -6.79
N GLN A 100 22.38 2.88 -5.46
CA GLN A 100 21.14 2.96 -4.68
C GLN A 100 20.41 4.28 -4.99
N ARG A 101 19.07 4.25 -4.96
CA ARG A 101 18.23 5.45 -5.18
C ARG A 101 17.41 5.82 -3.95
N PRO A 102 16.97 7.08 -3.85
CA PRO A 102 16.05 7.51 -2.80
C PRO A 102 14.78 6.64 -2.75
N SER A 103 14.21 6.53 -1.56
CA SER A 103 12.91 5.88 -1.33
C SER A 103 11.77 6.65 -2.02
N VAL A 104 10.58 6.04 -2.06
CA VAL A 104 9.37 6.73 -2.57
C VAL A 104 9.06 7.96 -1.72
N TYR A 105 9.15 7.83 -0.39
CA TYR A 105 8.97 8.95 0.53
C TYR A 105 9.99 10.06 0.26
N GLN A 106 11.29 9.73 0.17
CA GLN A 106 12.34 10.72 -0.10
C GLN A 106 12.16 11.42 -1.45
N GLU A 107 11.72 10.72 -2.50
CA GLU A 107 11.43 11.36 -3.79
C GLU A 107 10.23 12.31 -3.68
N LEU A 108 9.16 11.95 -2.96
CA LEU A 108 8.04 12.88 -2.70
C LEU A 108 8.53 14.14 -1.99
N LYS A 109 9.34 13.99 -0.93
CA LYS A 109 9.96 15.12 -0.22
C LYS A 109 10.82 15.99 -1.14
N ALA A 110 11.64 15.36 -1.98
CA ALA A 110 12.48 16.06 -2.97
C ALA A 110 11.65 16.82 -4.04
N ARG A 111 10.38 16.45 -4.24
CA ARG A 111 9.43 17.14 -5.12
C ARG A 111 8.51 18.13 -4.41
N GLY A 112 8.86 18.50 -3.19
CA GLY A 112 8.18 19.58 -2.46
C GLY A 112 7.01 19.12 -1.60
N TYR A 113 6.74 17.82 -1.50
CA TYR A 113 5.79 17.33 -0.50
C TYR A 113 6.37 17.51 0.90
N ASN A 114 5.55 17.95 1.84
CA ASN A 114 5.91 18.02 3.25
C ASN A 114 5.20 16.93 4.08
N ASP A 115 5.53 16.79 5.37
CA ASP A 115 4.99 15.70 6.22
C ASP A 115 3.51 15.88 6.56
N CYS A 116 2.94 17.03 6.26
CA CYS A 116 1.50 17.27 6.29
C CYS A 116 0.78 16.77 5.04
N GLU A 117 1.51 16.30 4.02
CA GLU A 117 0.97 15.90 2.73
C GLU A 117 1.29 14.44 2.38
N VAL A 118 2.06 13.73 3.20
CA VAL A 118 2.43 12.33 2.97
C VAL A 118 2.21 11.53 4.25
N PHE A 119 1.32 10.55 4.15
CA PHE A 119 0.87 9.72 5.26
C PHE A 119 0.96 8.26 4.87
N GLY A 120 1.12 7.38 5.84
CA GLY A 120 1.03 5.94 5.61
C GLY A 120 0.49 5.21 6.82
N VAL A 121 -0.26 4.14 6.57
CA VAL A 121 -0.94 3.35 7.59
C VAL A 121 -0.45 1.91 7.57
N THR A 122 -0.17 1.38 8.76
CA THR A 122 0.09 -0.05 8.94
C THR A 122 -1.22 -0.73 9.35
N TYR A 123 -1.73 -1.63 8.51
CA TYR A 123 -3.01 -2.33 8.72
C TYR A 123 -2.83 -3.83 8.99
N LEU A 124 -1.58 -4.31 8.99
CA LEU A 124 -1.19 -5.65 9.40
C LEU A 124 -0.29 -5.55 10.62
N ASP A 125 -0.45 -6.46 11.59
CA ASP A 125 0.40 -6.51 12.78
C ASP A 125 1.88 -6.80 12.40
N PRO A 126 2.82 -5.85 12.60
CA PRO A 126 4.22 -6.00 12.25
C PRO A 126 4.90 -7.14 12.98
N ALA A 127 4.52 -7.38 14.24
CA ALA A 127 5.09 -8.48 15.02
C ALA A 127 4.72 -9.82 14.37
N LYS A 128 3.48 -9.97 13.87
CA LYS A 128 3.08 -11.15 13.10
C LYS A 128 3.73 -11.22 11.73
N GLN A 129 4.07 -10.07 11.12
CA GLN A 129 4.79 -10.07 9.85
C GLN A 129 6.24 -10.54 10.00
N GLU A 130 6.89 -10.26 11.15
CA GLU A 130 8.29 -10.62 11.39
C GLU A 130 8.51 -11.98 12.04
N GLN A 131 7.52 -12.53 12.75
CA GLN A 131 7.66 -13.81 13.47
C GLN A 131 7.95 -14.99 12.53
N GLU A 132 7.22 -15.10 11.41
CA GLU A 132 7.59 -16.03 10.32
C GLU A 132 6.99 -15.54 9.00
N PHE A 133 7.73 -15.66 7.90
CA PHE A 133 7.22 -15.35 6.56
C PHE A 133 5.97 -16.18 6.20
N SER A 134 5.81 -17.39 6.77
CA SER A 134 4.61 -18.22 6.68
C SER A 134 3.31 -17.49 7.10
N HIS A 135 3.38 -16.43 7.93
CA HIS A 135 2.22 -15.64 8.33
C HIS A 135 1.67 -14.74 7.23
N THR A 136 2.45 -14.42 6.18
CA THR A 136 1.88 -13.74 5.01
C THR A 136 0.82 -14.59 4.32
N ALA A 137 0.91 -15.92 4.48
CA ALA A 137 -0.08 -16.88 4.00
C ALA A 137 -1.42 -16.75 4.74
N SER A 138 -1.44 -16.12 5.92
CA SER A 138 -2.64 -15.92 6.75
C SER A 138 -3.35 -14.56 6.51
N ASN A 139 -2.74 -13.68 5.71
CA ASN A 139 -3.27 -12.34 5.44
C ASN A 139 -4.22 -12.35 4.26
N PHE A 140 -5.51 -12.22 4.52
CA PHE A 140 -6.56 -12.05 3.51
C PHE A 140 -7.32 -10.73 3.72
N HIS A 141 -8.20 -10.39 2.78
CA HIS A 141 -9.00 -9.18 2.82
C HIS A 141 -10.20 -9.41 3.76
N GLN A 142 -10.48 -8.47 4.66
CA GLN A 142 -11.59 -8.58 5.60
C GLN A 142 -11.99 -7.21 6.16
N PRO A 143 -13.25 -7.02 6.60
CA PRO A 143 -13.77 -5.74 7.10
C PRO A 143 -12.91 -5.02 8.14
N SER A 144 -12.30 -5.75 9.09
CA SER A 144 -11.46 -5.12 10.12
C SER A 144 -10.24 -4.40 9.56
N LYS A 145 -9.71 -4.81 8.39
CA LYS A 145 -8.60 -4.12 7.71
C LYS A 145 -9.11 -2.92 6.90
N TYR A 146 -10.32 -3.02 6.36
CA TYR A 146 -10.97 -1.93 5.63
C TYR A 146 -11.24 -0.74 6.55
N GLU A 147 -11.75 -1.01 7.75
CA GLU A 147 -12.01 0.02 8.76
C GLU A 147 -10.74 0.79 9.14
N VAL A 148 -9.61 0.09 9.33
CA VAL A 148 -8.33 0.74 9.63
C VAL A 148 -7.91 1.69 8.49
N ILE A 149 -7.97 1.23 7.25
CA ILE A 149 -7.58 2.04 6.08
C ILE A 149 -8.53 3.24 5.91
N TRP A 150 -9.84 3.02 6.00
CA TRP A 150 -10.83 4.06 5.79
C TRP A 150 -10.79 5.12 6.88
N GLN A 151 -10.76 4.72 8.15
CA GLN A 151 -10.67 5.68 9.27
C GLN A 151 -9.36 6.47 9.25
N PHE A 152 -8.27 5.88 8.75
CA PHE A 152 -7.03 6.61 8.49
C PHE A 152 -7.20 7.66 7.40
N ILE A 153 -7.83 7.33 6.26
CA ILE A 153 -8.13 8.29 5.19
C ILE A 153 -8.98 9.45 5.71
N GLU A 154 -10.04 9.16 6.48
CA GLU A 154 -10.87 10.20 7.10
C GLU A 154 -10.08 11.08 8.06
N SER A 155 -9.16 10.48 8.85
CA SER A 155 -8.28 11.24 9.74
C SER A 155 -7.33 12.14 8.97
N VAL A 156 -6.76 11.69 7.84
CA VAL A 156 -5.91 12.52 6.98
C VAL A 156 -6.69 13.70 6.42
N LYS A 157 -7.91 13.46 5.91
CA LYS A 157 -8.79 14.53 5.40
C LYS A 157 -9.11 15.56 6.49
N ALA A 158 -9.51 15.09 7.68
CA ALA A 158 -9.80 15.96 8.81
C ALA A 158 -8.57 16.77 9.25
N TYR A 159 -7.42 16.14 9.33
CA TYR A 159 -6.17 16.76 9.79
C TYR A 159 -5.64 17.83 8.81
N THR A 160 -5.76 17.55 7.51
CA THR A 160 -5.27 18.44 6.43
C THR A 160 -6.30 19.45 5.95
N GLY A 161 -7.57 19.29 6.32
CA GLY A 161 -8.69 20.06 5.76
C GLY A 161 -9.00 19.73 4.29
N SER A 162 -8.37 18.70 3.71
CA SER A 162 -8.57 18.30 2.32
C SER A 162 -9.84 17.47 2.15
N THR A 163 -10.58 17.70 1.06
CA THR A 163 -11.78 16.91 0.73
C THR A 163 -11.47 15.59 0.01
N LYS A 164 -10.25 15.47 -0.56
CA LYS A 164 -9.77 14.28 -1.25
C LYS A 164 -8.35 13.92 -0.84
N VAL A 165 -7.99 12.67 -1.05
CA VAL A 165 -6.62 12.14 -0.97
C VAL A 165 -6.22 11.50 -2.29
N ASP A 166 -4.91 11.31 -2.48
CA ASP A 166 -4.38 10.35 -3.44
C ASP A 166 -3.95 9.08 -2.72
N ILE A 167 -4.31 7.93 -3.25
CA ILE A 167 -3.90 6.63 -2.69
C ILE A 167 -2.81 6.03 -3.56
N VAL A 168 -1.73 5.58 -2.92
CA VAL A 168 -0.68 4.77 -3.56
C VAL A 168 -0.59 3.46 -2.81
N GLY A 169 -1.07 2.40 -3.43
CA GLY A 169 -1.05 1.05 -2.88
C GLY A 169 0.08 0.22 -3.49
N HIS A 170 0.68 -0.66 -2.69
CA HIS A 170 1.60 -1.69 -3.17
C HIS A 170 1.08 -3.09 -2.83
N SER A 171 1.16 -4.03 -3.78
CA SER A 171 0.84 -5.44 -3.54
C SER A 171 -0.56 -5.62 -2.94
N LEU A 172 -0.69 -6.32 -1.82
CA LEU A 172 -1.94 -6.47 -1.06
C LEU A 172 -2.61 -5.15 -0.68
N GLY A 173 -1.84 -4.08 -0.47
CA GLY A 173 -2.38 -2.77 -0.14
C GLY A 173 -3.25 -2.19 -1.25
N VAL A 174 -3.01 -2.57 -2.51
CA VAL A 174 -3.83 -2.17 -3.65
C VAL A 174 -5.25 -2.73 -3.52
N SER A 175 -5.38 -4.05 -3.48
CA SER A 175 -6.67 -4.72 -3.42
C SER A 175 -7.38 -4.48 -2.09
N MET A 176 -6.64 -4.36 -0.98
CA MET A 176 -7.19 -3.96 0.32
C MET A 176 -7.79 -2.55 0.29
N SER A 177 -7.13 -1.59 -0.37
CA SER A 177 -7.65 -0.22 -0.50
C SER A 177 -8.90 -0.18 -1.39
N LEU A 178 -8.87 -0.85 -2.54
CA LEU A 178 -10.02 -0.95 -3.44
C LEU A 178 -11.24 -1.57 -2.72
N ALA A 179 -11.04 -2.67 -2.01
CA ALA A 179 -12.08 -3.33 -1.23
C ALA A 179 -12.58 -2.46 -0.07
N ALA A 180 -11.71 -1.70 0.59
CA ALA A 180 -12.11 -0.77 1.65
C ALA A 180 -13.01 0.36 1.13
N LEU A 181 -12.67 0.91 -0.05
CA LEU A 181 -13.49 1.94 -0.69
C LEU A 181 -14.84 1.39 -1.14
N ASP A 182 -14.88 0.21 -1.75
CA ASP A 182 -16.14 -0.46 -2.12
C ASP A 182 -16.98 -0.75 -0.86
N TYR A 183 -16.39 -1.33 0.18
CA TYR A 183 -17.08 -1.66 1.43
C TYR A 183 -17.70 -0.43 2.09
N HIS A 184 -16.98 0.67 2.21
CA HIS A 184 -17.50 1.88 2.84
C HIS A 184 -18.50 2.66 1.98
N SER A 185 -18.59 2.35 0.68
CA SER A 185 -19.62 2.89 -0.23
C SER A 185 -20.81 1.97 -0.46
N ASP A 186 -20.90 0.83 0.25
CA ASP A 186 -21.93 -0.19 0.01
C ASP A 186 -23.15 -0.06 0.96
N PRO A 187 -24.29 0.50 0.48
CA PRO A 187 -25.51 0.64 1.28
C PRO A 187 -26.15 -0.68 1.65
N GLU A 188 -25.89 -1.77 0.91
CA GLU A 188 -26.40 -3.11 1.25
C GLU A 188 -25.81 -3.60 2.58
N TYR A 189 -24.62 -3.11 2.94
CA TYR A 189 -23.95 -3.43 4.20
C TYR A 189 -24.06 -2.33 5.26
N GLY A 190 -25.04 -1.42 5.11
CA GLY A 190 -25.27 -0.32 6.04
C GLY A 190 -24.17 0.74 6.03
N LYS A 191 -23.32 0.75 5.00
CA LYS A 191 -22.31 1.77 4.77
C LYS A 191 -22.82 2.76 3.74
N ASN A 192 -22.61 4.05 3.95
CA ASN A 192 -23.08 5.08 3.01
C ASN A 192 -22.05 6.21 2.91
N ASP A 193 -20.78 5.87 3.15
CA ASP A 193 -19.71 6.83 3.07
C ASP A 193 -19.43 7.12 1.59
N LYS A 194 -19.11 8.38 1.30
CA LYS A 194 -18.67 8.79 -0.04
C LYS A 194 -17.19 8.45 -0.23
N ALA A 195 -16.82 7.19 0.02
CA ALA A 195 -15.44 6.73 0.09
C ALA A 195 -14.72 6.95 -1.24
N TRP A 196 -15.31 6.49 -2.34
CA TRP A 196 -14.78 6.75 -3.68
C TRP A 196 -14.71 8.23 -4.05
N ALA A 197 -15.66 9.05 -3.60
CA ALA A 197 -15.63 10.50 -3.84
C ALA A 197 -14.49 11.21 -3.10
N SER A 198 -13.93 10.56 -2.08
CA SER A 198 -12.79 11.06 -1.29
C SER A 198 -11.44 10.77 -1.95
N VAL A 199 -11.40 10.12 -3.12
CA VAL A 199 -10.18 9.80 -3.84
C VAL A 199 -10.05 10.66 -5.09
N ARG A 200 -8.85 11.20 -5.34
CA ARG A 200 -8.52 11.95 -6.55
C ARG A 200 -7.73 11.08 -7.54
N ARG A 201 -6.64 10.47 -7.07
CA ARG A 201 -5.80 9.56 -7.85
C ARG A 201 -5.58 8.25 -7.08
N PHE A 202 -5.56 7.15 -7.82
CA PHE A 202 -5.25 5.83 -7.28
C PHE A 202 -4.10 5.21 -8.09
N ILE A 203 -2.95 5.00 -7.43
CA ILE A 203 -1.76 4.40 -8.03
C ILE A 203 -1.63 2.97 -7.49
N ASN A 204 -1.81 2.01 -8.38
CA ASN A 204 -1.62 0.59 -8.15
C ASN A 204 -0.16 0.20 -8.46
N ILE A 205 0.57 -0.31 -7.48
CA ILE A 205 1.91 -0.88 -7.69
C ILE A 205 1.86 -2.38 -7.42
N ALA A 206 1.97 -3.19 -8.48
CA ALA A 206 2.01 -4.65 -8.40
C ALA A 206 0.85 -5.28 -7.59
N GLY A 207 -0.36 -4.73 -7.70
CA GLY A 207 -1.54 -5.23 -6.99
C GLY A 207 -2.11 -6.53 -7.58
N GLY A 208 -2.52 -7.46 -6.73
CA GLY A 208 -3.15 -8.73 -7.12
C GLY A 208 -4.61 -8.60 -7.59
N ILE A 209 -4.94 -7.65 -8.46
CA ILE A 209 -6.34 -7.30 -8.79
C ILE A 209 -7.04 -8.32 -9.70
N HIS A 210 -6.30 -9.24 -10.33
CA HIS A 210 -6.86 -10.41 -11.01
C HIS A 210 -6.68 -11.72 -10.21
N GLY A 211 -6.29 -11.61 -8.94
CA GLY A 211 -5.77 -12.75 -8.17
C GLY A 211 -4.32 -13.07 -8.52
N LEU A 212 -3.79 -14.12 -7.89
CA LEU A 212 -2.42 -14.57 -8.06
C LEU A 212 -2.42 -16.00 -8.60
N ASN A 213 -1.71 -16.24 -9.70
CA ASN A 213 -1.64 -17.58 -10.31
C ASN A 213 -1.00 -18.61 -9.38
N SER A 214 -0.12 -18.18 -8.47
CA SER A 214 0.43 -19.02 -7.39
C SER A 214 -0.66 -19.60 -6.48
N CYS A 215 -1.77 -18.88 -6.28
CA CYS A 215 -2.89 -19.33 -5.46
C CYS A 215 -3.75 -20.41 -6.11
N ILE A 216 -3.60 -20.69 -7.42
CA ILE A 216 -4.25 -21.83 -8.08
C ILE A 216 -3.69 -23.17 -7.57
N TRP A 217 -2.47 -23.17 -7.02
CA TRP A 217 -1.83 -24.40 -6.54
C TRP A 217 -1.75 -24.48 -5.03
N GLY A 218 -1.80 -23.34 -4.33
CA GLY A 218 -1.73 -23.27 -2.87
C GLY A 218 -3.07 -23.47 -2.14
N ILE A 219 -4.11 -24.01 -2.80
CA ILE A 219 -5.51 -23.61 -2.57
C ILE A 219 -6.04 -23.77 -1.12
N TYR A 220 -5.53 -24.63 -0.24
CA TYR A 220 -6.30 -24.93 1.01
C TYR A 220 -5.59 -24.81 2.35
N ALA A 221 -4.31 -24.41 2.41
CA ALA A 221 -3.63 -24.18 3.70
C ALA A 221 -3.44 -22.69 4.04
N ALA A 222 -3.47 -21.80 3.05
CA ALA A 222 -3.16 -20.37 3.19
C ALA A 222 -4.41 -19.51 2.96
N SER A 223 -4.88 -18.78 3.98
CA SER A 223 -6.05 -17.90 3.82
C SER A 223 -5.85 -16.76 2.82
N THR A 224 -4.60 -16.31 2.61
CA THR A 224 -4.25 -15.34 1.56
C THR A 224 -4.61 -15.82 0.15
N CYS A 225 -4.69 -17.14 -0.06
CA CYS A 225 -4.98 -17.76 -1.36
C CYS A 225 -6.39 -18.36 -1.45
N GLN A 226 -7.28 -18.06 -0.49
CA GLN A 226 -8.66 -18.49 -0.55
C GLN A 226 -9.47 -17.70 -1.59
N ALA A 227 -10.59 -18.29 -2.02
CA ALA A 227 -11.62 -17.60 -2.81
C ALA A 227 -12.43 -16.63 -1.92
N GLU A 228 -13.52 -16.05 -2.44
CA GLU A 228 -14.40 -15.26 -1.59
C GLU A 228 -15.12 -16.17 -0.58
N ARG A 229 -15.32 -15.67 0.64
CA ARG A 229 -16.12 -16.37 1.63
C ARG A 229 -17.58 -16.39 1.18
N SER A 230 -18.12 -17.59 1.05
CA SER A 230 -19.54 -17.82 0.77
C SER A 230 -20.37 -17.78 2.05
N GLY A 231 -21.66 -17.49 1.93
CA GLY A 231 -22.58 -17.48 3.06
C GLY A 231 -23.53 -16.28 3.04
N GLN A 232 -23.68 -15.63 4.20
CA GLN A 232 -24.59 -14.49 4.38
C GLN A 232 -24.20 -13.28 3.52
N ALA A 233 -25.15 -12.36 3.33
CA ALA A 233 -24.91 -11.10 2.64
C ALA A 233 -23.69 -10.37 3.24
N GLY A 234 -22.81 -9.87 2.36
CA GLY A 234 -21.56 -9.23 2.74
C GLY A 234 -20.41 -10.17 3.13
N ALA A 235 -20.61 -11.49 3.28
CA ALA A 235 -19.51 -12.42 3.58
C ALA A 235 -18.41 -12.38 2.50
N PHE A 236 -18.77 -12.07 1.25
CA PHE A 236 -17.83 -11.94 0.14
C PHE A 236 -16.79 -10.82 0.34
N TYR A 237 -17.02 -9.86 1.24
CA TYR A 237 -15.99 -8.89 1.66
C TYR A 237 -14.83 -9.55 2.40
N GLU A 238 -14.92 -10.83 2.75
CA GLU A 238 -13.77 -11.64 3.12
C GLU A 238 -13.31 -12.46 1.92
N PHE A 239 -12.09 -12.22 1.43
CA PHE A 239 -11.57 -12.92 0.25
C PHE A 239 -10.03 -12.97 0.22
N GLY A 240 -9.47 -13.98 -0.45
CA GLY A 240 -8.05 -14.06 -0.77
C GLY A 240 -7.77 -13.78 -2.25
N PHE A 241 -6.57 -14.14 -2.70
CA PHE A 241 -6.10 -13.94 -4.06
C PHE A 241 -6.37 -15.10 -5.01
N TYR A 242 -7.22 -16.06 -4.63
CA TYR A 242 -7.62 -17.10 -5.57
C TYR A 242 -8.20 -16.43 -6.83
N PRO A 243 -7.67 -16.69 -8.03
CA PRO A 243 -8.28 -16.20 -9.25
C PRO A 243 -9.68 -16.79 -9.38
N ASP A 244 -10.68 -15.99 -9.75
CA ASP A 244 -12.05 -16.49 -9.93
C ASP A 244 -12.07 -17.70 -10.86
N PHE A 245 -12.29 -18.87 -10.28
CA PHE A 245 -12.38 -20.11 -11.03
C PHE A 245 -13.43 -21.03 -10.38
N PRO A 246 -14.73 -20.69 -10.54
CA PRO A 246 -15.84 -21.31 -9.82
C PRO A 246 -15.93 -22.83 -10.02
N TRP A 247 -15.41 -23.35 -11.13
CA TRP A 247 -15.50 -24.78 -11.47
C TRP A 247 -14.43 -25.64 -10.81
N TRP A 248 -13.39 -25.07 -10.20
CA TRP A 248 -12.29 -25.86 -9.60
C TRP A 248 -11.92 -25.48 -8.16
N GLY A 249 -11.93 -24.19 -7.79
CA GLY A 249 -11.43 -23.78 -6.46
C GLY A 249 -12.19 -22.66 -5.77
N GLY A 250 -13.31 -22.23 -6.35
CA GLY A 250 -14.24 -21.32 -5.71
C GLY A 250 -14.46 -20.04 -6.52
N ARG A 251 -15.61 -19.42 -6.25
CA ARG A 251 -15.97 -18.12 -6.79
C ARG A 251 -15.17 -17.04 -6.07
N ASN A 252 -14.69 -16.05 -6.80
CA ASN A 252 -14.08 -14.85 -6.24
C ASN A 252 -14.40 -13.64 -7.12
N ARG A 253 -15.51 -12.96 -6.82
CA ARG A 253 -16.00 -11.81 -7.61
C ARG A 253 -15.00 -10.66 -7.68
N TRP A 254 -14.11 -10.55 -6.70
CA TRP A 254 -13.09 -9.50 -6.63
C TRP A 254 -12.01 -9.67 -7.70
N THR A 255 -11.60 -10.91 -7.96
CA THR A 255 -10.55 -11.25 -8.93
C THR A 255 -11.12 -11.65 -10.29
N ALA A 256 -12.44 -11.75 -10.39
CA ALA A 256 -13.18 -12.13 -11.59
C ALA A 256 -12.91 -11.23 -12.79
N VAL A 257 -13.07 -11.80 -13.98
CA VAL A 257 -12.95 -11.08 -15.26
C VAL A 257 -14.10 -10.09 -15.45
N GLN A 258 -15.25 -10.30 -14.79
CA GLN A 258 -16.42 -9.44 -14.87
C GLN A 258 -17.15 -9.39 -13.52
N GLY A 259 -18.02 -8.40 -13.34
CA GLY A 259 -18.88 -8.27 -12.16
C GLY A 259 -18.67 -6.95 -11.43
N GLU A 260 -19.66 -6.57 -10.63
CA GLU A 260 -19.74 -5.25 -9.98
C GLU A 260 -18.63 -5.00 -8.95
N HIS A 261 -18.06 -6.05 -8.35
CA HIS A 261 -16.95 -5.94 -7.38
C HIS A 261 -15.59 -6.31 -7.99
N SER A 262 -15.54 -6.57 -9.29
CA SER A 262 -14.28 -6.92 -9.93
C SER A 262 -13.30 -5.75 -9.82
N LEU A 263 -12.14 -6.02 -9.20
CA LEU A 263 -11.14 -5.01 -8.88
C LEU A 263 -10.57 -4.36 -10.14
N ARG A 264 -10.41 -5.14 -11.22
CA ARG A 264 -9.92 -4.63 -12.52
C ARG A 264 -10.87 -3.65 -13.20
N HIS A 265 -12.14 -3.67 -12.81
CA HIS A 265 -13.19 -2.82 -13.34
C HIS A 265 -13.48 -1.57 -12.49
N ALA A 266 -12.77 -1.36 -11.38
CA ALA A 266 -12.91 -0.17 -10.55
C ALA A 266 -12.85 1.15 -11.36
N PRO A 267 -11.98 1.31 -12.39
CA PRO A 267 -11.98 2.54 -13.18
C PRO A 267 -13.27 2.82 -13.96
N GLN A 268 -13.98 1.80 -14.47
CA GLN A 268 -15.26 2.05 -15.15
C GLN A 268 -16.37 2.45 -14.17
N ARG A 269 -16.30 1.97 -12.92
CA ARG A 269 -17.28 2.28 -11.86
C ARG A 269 -17.05 3.65 -11.21
N HIS A 270 -15.81 4.16 -11.26
CA HIS A 270 -15.41 5.40 -10.60
C HIS A 270 -14.74 6.39 -11.56
N PRO A 271 -15.50 6.94 -12.54
CA PRO A 271 -14.96 7.78 -13.61
C PRO A 271 -14.27 9.07 -13.13
N ASP A 272 -14.61 9.54 -11.93
CA ASP A 272 -14.04 10.75 -11.32
C ASP A 272 -12.65 10.54 -10.68
N VAL A 273 -12.20 9.29 -10.57
CA VAL A 273 -10.87 8.92 -10.04
C VAL A 273 -9.93 8.62 -11.20
N SER A 274 -8.72 9.20 -11.17
CA SER A 274 -7.67 8.83 -12.14
C SER A 274 -6.86 7.63 -11.64
N PHE A 275 -6.78 6.58 -12.45
CA PHE A 275 -6.10 5.33 -12.12
C PHE A 275 -4.77 5.20 -12.86
N TYR A 276 -3.78 4.66 -12.16
CA TYR A 276 -2.45 4.38 -12.68
C TYR A 276 -1.99 3.00 -12.22
N THR A 277 -1.16 2.34 -13.02
CA THR A 277 -0.54 1.07 -12.67
C THR A 277 0.97 1.10 -12.91
N ILE A 278 1.72 0.54 -11.96
CA ILE A 278 3.15 0.25 -12.05
C ILE A 278 3.32 -1.25 -11.78
N SER A 279 3.98 -1.97 -12.67
CA SER A 279 4.17 -3.42 -12.60
C SER A 279 5.62 -3.79 -12.90
N ALA A 280 6.07 -4.98 -12.47
CA ALA A 280 7.28 -5.62 -12.97
C ALA A 280 7.02 -6.64 -14.10
N GLY A 281 5.76 -6.78 -14.53
CA GLY A 281 5.36 -7.68 -15.60
C GLY A 281 5.84 -9.11 -15.33
N PRO A 282 6.55 -9.75 -16.29
CA PRO A 282 7.00 -11.13 -16.09
C PRO A 282 8.05 -11.25 -14.99
N GLN A 283 8.75 -10.18 -14.59
CA GLN A 283 9.75 -10.19 -13.51
C GLN A 283 9.16 -10.17 -12.09
N ASP A 284 7.85 -10.02 -11.96
CA ASP A 284 7.20 -10.11 -10.65
C ASP A 284 7.08 -11.58 -10.21
N ASP A 285 7.89 -12.00 -9.24
CA ASP A 285 7.88 -13.39 -8.74
C ASP A 285 6.60 -13.78 -7.99
N ILE A 286 5.85 -12.81 -7.47
CA ILE A 286 4.59 -13.07 -6.75
C ILE A 286 3.45 -13.32 -7.74
N HIS A 287 3.41 -12.54 -8.83
CA HIS A 287 2.45 -12.75 -9.92
C HIS A 287 2.85 -13.91 -10.83
N CYS A 288 4.11 -13.94 -11.28
CA CYS A 288 4.65 -14.83 -12.31
C CYS A 288 5.81 -15.70 -11.77
N PRO A 289 5.61 -16.58 -10.77
CA PRO A 289 6.72 -17.36 -10.21
C PRO A 289 7.40 -18.24 -11.25
N LEU A 290 8.71 -18.45 -11.10
CA LEU A 290 9.53 -19.21 -12.05
C LEU A 290 9.09 -20.67 -12.23
N THR A 291 8.48 -21.25 -11.20
CA THR A 291 8.07 -22.66 -11.16
C THR A 291 6.57 -22.86 -11.38
N LEU A 292 5.89 -21.94 -12.07
CA LEU A 292 4.48 -22.16 -12.42
C LEU A 292 4.34 -23.47 -13.23
N PRO A 293 3.54 -24.45 -12.77
CA PRO A 293 3.23 -25.64 -13.55
C PRO A 293 2.64 -25.25 -14.90
N SER A 294 2.85 -26.07 -15.94
CA SER A 294 2.43 -25.86 -17.34
C SER A 294 0.91 -25.73 -17.58
N PHE A 295 0.11 -25.58 -16.54
CA PHE A 295 -1.33 -25.35 -16.63
C PHE A 295 -1.63 -23.91 -17.06
N VAL A 296 -2.62 -23.77 -17.93
CA VAL A 296 -3.10 -22.46 -18.37
C VAL A 296 -3.95 -21.86 -17.25
N ALA A 297 -3.35 -20.99 -16.44
CA ALA A 297 -4.11 -20.15 -15.53
C ALA A 297 -5.15 -19.34 -16.32
N PRO A 298 -6.36 -19.11 -15.76
CA PRO A 298 -7.44 -18.37 -16.45
C PRO A 298 -7.04 -16.91 -16.73
N VAL A 299 -6.02 -16.40 -16.06
CA VAL A 299 -5.47 -15.07 -16.25
C VAL A 299 -3.96 -15.16 -16.51
N LYS A 300 -3.47 -14.38 -17.49
CA LYS A 300 -2.03 -14.18 -17.70
C LYS A 300 -1.43 -13.51 -16.46
N CYS A 301 -0.40 -14.11 -15.88
CA CYS A 301 0.21 -13.58 -14.66
C CYS A 301 0.68 -12.12 -14.80
N THR A 302 1.18 -11.73 -15.98
CA THR A 302 1.63 -10.37 -16.30
C THR A 302 0.51 -9.34 -16.34
N SER A 303 -0.73 -9.78 -16.57
CA SER A 303 -1.92 -8.92 -16.54
C SER A 303 -2.46 -8.76 -15.13
N GLY A 304 -1.97 -9.52 -14.15
CA GLY A 304 -2.48 -9.53 -12.78
C GLY A 304 -2.67 -8.17 -12.10
N PRO A 305 -1.79 -7.17 -12.32
CA PRO A 305 -1.96 -5.84 -11.77
C PRO A 305 -2.65 -4.84 -12.70
N LEU A 306 -3.07 -5.23 -13.90
CA LEU A 306 -3.55 -4.28 -14.91
C LEU A 306 -5.05 -4.04 -14.76
N PHE A 307 -5.46 -2.78 -14.73
CA PHE A 307 -6.88 -2.43 -14.84
C PHE A 307 -7.36 -2.62 -16.28
N GLU A 308 -8.65 -2.90 -16.42
CA GLU A 308 -9.31 -2.91 -17.71
C GLU A 308 -9.37 -1.51 -18.32
N ALA A 309 -9.44 -1.45 -19.65
CA ALA A 309 -9.41 -0.18 -20.36
C ALA A 309 -10.59 0.74 -19.97
N SER A 310 -10.26 1.98 -19.59
CA SER A 310 -11.21 3.06 -19.32
C SER A 310 -10.53 4.42 -19.54
N SER A 311 -11.30 5.48 -19.80
CA SER A 311 -10.77 6.82 -20.12
C SER A 311 -10.02 7.50 -18.97
N ASN A 312 -10.32 7.08 -17.74
CA ASN A 312 -9.68 7.51 -16.50
C ASN A 312 -8.51 6.61 -16.06
N VAL A 313 -8.20 5.53 -16.80
CA VAL A 313 -6.92 4.81 -16.67
C VAL A 313 -5.86 5.60 -17.44
N ARG A 314 -5.03 6.34 -16.72
CA ARG A 314 -4.11 7.33 -17.30
C ARG A 314 -2.82 6.69 -17.81
N ALA A 315 -2.26 5.75 -17.06
CA ALA A 315 -1.06 5.02 -17.48
C ALA A 315 -0.95 3.67 -16.78
N GLN A 316 -0.47 2.67 -17.51
CA GLN A 316 -0.09 1.36 -16.97
C GLN A 316 1.32 1.03 -17.46
N LEU A 317 2.30 1.02 -16.55
CA LEU A 317 3.72 1.00 -16.86
C LEU A 317 4.38 -0.26 -16.29
N ASN A 318 5.17 -0.93 -17.11
CA ASN A 318 6.01 -2.05 -16.71
C ASN A 318 7.48 -1.61 -16.59
N LEU A 319 8.05 -1.76 -15.40
CA LEU A 319 9.41 -1.41 -14.99
C LEU A 319 10.34 -2.63 -14.89
N GLY A 320 9.80 -3.84 -15.11
CA GLY A 320 10.48 -5.11 -14.91
C GLY A 320 11.86 -5.15 -15.55
N ALA A 321 12.82 -5.65 -14.78
CA ALA A 321 14.20 -5.79 -15.21
C ALA A 321 14.80 -7.04 -14.57
N ASP A 322 15.43 -7.89 -15.37
CA ASP A 322 16.10 -9.08 -14.86
C ASP A 322 17.34 -8.69 -14.03
N PRO A 323 17.70 -9.48 -13.02
CA PRO A 323 18.94 -9.29 -12.27
C PRO A 323 20.15 -9.49 -13.18
N ALA A 324 21.23 -8.76 -12.90
CA ALA A 324 22.50 -8.94 -13.59
C ALA A 324 23.26 -10.17 -13.06
N ALA A 325 24.14 -10.72 -13.89
CA ALA A 325 25.10 -11.75 -13.50
C ALA A 325 26.53 -11.18 -13.61
N PRO A 326 27.34 -11.20 -12.53
CA PRO A 326 26.98 -11.63 -11.17
C PRO A 326 26.03 -10.64 -10.45
N PRO A 327 25.30 -11.09 -9.39
CA PRO A 327 24.44 -10.20 -8.63
C PRO A 327 25.27 -9.18 -7.83
N PRO A 328 24.67 -8.03 -7.42
CA PRO A 328 25.32 -7.08 -6.52
C PRO A 328 25.66 -7.73 -5.16
N SER A 329 26.76 -7.29 -4.52
CA SER A 329 27.25 -7.88 -3.26
C SER A 329 26.28 -7.80 -2.07
N TRP A 330 25.36 -6.84 -2.05
CA TRP A 330 24.34 -6.75 -0.99
C TRP A 330 23.37 -7.95 -1.00
N VAL A 331 23.27 -8.67 -2.11
CA VAL A 331 22.42 -9.86 -2.22
C VAL A 331 22.88 -10.96 -1.27
N ASP A 332 24.18 -11.02 -0.96
CA ASP A 332 24.74 -12.07 -0.08
C ASP A 332 24.14 -12.01 1.33
N SER A 333 23.85 -10.82 1.85
CA SER A 333 23.25 -10.61 3.16
C SER A 333 21.73 -10.79 3.21
N VAL A 334 21.07 -11.07 2.08
CA VAL A 334 19.62 -11.28 2.04
C VAL A 334 19.28 -12.67 2.57
N ASP A 335 18.20 -12.75 3.35
CA ASP A 335 17.66 -13.99 3.88
C ASP A 335 17.33 -15.01 2.77
N GLN A 336 17.51 -16.29 3.06
CA GLN A 336 17.34 -17.36 2.06
C GLN A 336 15.89 -17.54 1.60
N ASP A 337 14.92 -17.35 2.48
CA ASP A 337 13.50 -17.46 2.12
C ASP A 337 13.12 -16.33 1.16
N ILE A 338 13.65 -15.12 1.39
CA ILE A 338 13.47 -13.98 0.48
C ILE A 338 14.16 -14.24 -0.87
N LYS A 339 15.36 -14.84 -0.86
CA LYS A 339 16.07 -15.24 -2.10
C LYS A 339 15.27 -16.22 -2.95
N GLN A 340 14.56 -17.14 -2.31
CA GLN A 340 13.71 -18.10 -3.02
C GLN A 340 12.39 -17.49 -3.49
N LEU A 341 11.82 -16.59 -2.70
CA LEU A 341 10.52 -15.99 -2.98
C LEU A 341 10.57 -14.95 -4.10
N VAL A 342 11.53 -14.02 -4.04
CA VAL A 342 11.63 -12.88 -4.98
C VAL A 342 13.02 -12.77 -5.61
N PRO A 343 13.54 -13.85 -6.23
CA PRO A 343 14.89 -13.87 -6.80
C PRO A 343 15.15 -12.75 -7.82
N ARG A 344 14.13 -12.28 -8.55
CA ARG A 344 14.30 -11.24 -9.58
C ARG A 344 14.35 -9.82 -9.01
N ASP A 345 13.98 -9.63 -7.74
CA ASP A 345 14.25 -8.37 -7.03
C ASP A 345 15.73 -8.23 -6.62
N LEU A 346 16.49 -9.33 -6.60
CA LEU A 346 17.88 -9.37 -6.13
C LEU A 346 18.87 -8.90 -7.21
N GLY A 347 18.85 -7.59 -7.44
CA GLY A 347 19.63 -6.92 -8.49
C GLY A 347 18.83 -6.62 -9.76
N GLY A 348 17.55 -6.96 -9.80
CA GLY A 348 16.59 -6.61 -10.85
C GLY A 348 15.51 -5.65 -10.37
N ILE A 349 14.35 -5.67 -11.03
CA ILE A 349 13.11 -5.01 -10.61
C ILE A 349 12.00 -6.06 -10.73
N GLY A 350 11.62 -6.64 -9.60
CA GLY A 350 10.50 -7.54 -9.43
C GLY A 350 9.39 -6.89 -8.59
N HIS A 351 8.80 -7.66 -7.67
CA HIS A 351 7.61 -7.28 -6.93
C HIS A 351 7.83 -6.09 -5.98
N PHE A 352 8.90 -6.11 -5.18
CA PHE A 352 9.24 -5.00 -4.28
C PHE A 352 9.99 -3.89 -5.02
N GLY A 353 10.82 -4.26 -5.99
CA GLY A 353 11.52 -3.33 -6.86
C GLY A 353 10.57 -2.41 -7.62
N ALA A 354 9.41 -2.92 -8.06
CA ALA A 354 8.38 -2.10 -8.70
C ALA A 354 7.92 -0.93 -7.82
N ARG A 355 7.92 -1.08 -6.49
CA ARG A 355 7.70 0.02 -5.55
C ARG A 355 8.96 0.85 -5.34
N ASN A 356 10.06 0.24 -4.93
CA ASN A 356 11.24 0.98 -4.48
C ASN A 356 11.84 1.87 -5.60
N TYR A 357 11.71 1.46 -6.86
CA TYR A 357 12.20 2.23 -8.01
C TYR A 357 11.19 3.24 -8.57
N ALA A 358 9.94 3.24 -8.09
CA ALA A 358 8.85 3.99 -8.70
C ALA A 358 8.73 5.45 -8.24
N GLY A 359 9.51 5.92 -7.26
CA GLY A 359 9.43 7.29 -6.76
C GLY A 359 9.29 8.36 -7.86
N PRO A 360 10.20 8.42 -8.86
CA PRO A 360 10.12 9.42 -9.93
C PRO A 360 8.87 9.31 -10.82
N ILE A 361 8.29 8.12 -10.93
CA ILE A 361 7.06 7.86 -11.68
C ILE A 361 5.84 8.27 -10.85
N ILE A 362 5.81 7.88 -9.57
CA ILE A 362 4.76 8.23 -8.62
C ILE A 362 4.62 9.74 -8.52
N THR A 363 5.74 10.46 -8.33
CA THR A 363 5.72 11.92 -8.28
C THR A 363 5.20 12.54 -9.57
N GLN A 364 5.57 12.02 -10.74
CA GLN A 364 5.01 12.47 -12.02
C GLN A 364 3.49 12.21 -12.11
N MET A 365 3.04 11.02 -11.71
CA MET A 365 1.63 10.62 -11.70
C MET A 365 0.78 11.41 -10.69
N LEU A 366 1.37 11.98 -9.64
CA LEU A 366 0.67 12.77 -8.63
C LEU A 366 0.68 14.28 -8.91
N SER A 367 1.69 14.79 -9.61
CA SER A 367 1.89 16.23 -9.83
C SER A 367 1.44 16.73 -11.22
N THR A 368 1.16 15.84 -12.17
CA THR A 368 0.84 16.23 -13.56
C THR A 368 -0.36 15.47 -14.14
N ASP A 369 -0.83 15.86 -15.31
CA ASP A 369 -1.87 15.13 -16.08
C ASP A 369 -1.27 14.18 -17.13
N CYS A 370 -0.11 13.59 -16.81
CA CYS A 370 0.58 12.67 -17.69
C CYS A 370 -0.31 11.50 -18.14
N LYS A 371 -0.05 10.95 -19.33
CA LYS A 371 -0.72 9.75 -19.86
C LYS A 371 0.28 8.80 -20.50
N GLY A 372 -0.02 7.51 -20.44
CA GLY A 372 0.81 6.45 -21.02
C GLY A 372 2.27 6.56 -20.59
N SER A 373 3.19 6.41 -21.55
CA SER A 373 4.63 6.46 -21.28
C SER A 373 5.15 7.81 -20.79
N ALA A 374 4.41 8.91 -20.99
CA ALA A 374 4.80 10.22 -20.46
C ALA A 374 4.81 10.26 -18.92
N CYS A 375 4.01 9.39 -18.27
CA CYS A 375 4.02 9.26 -16.82
C CYS A 375 5.32 8.72 -16.23
N LYS A 376 6.27 8.23 -17.06
CA LYS A 376 7.60 7.88 -16.56
C LYS A 376 8.35 9.09 -15.98
N GLY A 377 8.02 10.31 -16.42
CA GLY A 377 8.70 11.54 -16.01
C GLY A 377 10.22 11.43 -16.17
N ASN A 378 10.95 11.72 -15.09
CA ASN A 378 12.41 11.68 -15.03
C ASN A 378 12.97 10.27 -14.71
N TYR A 379 12.15 9.23 -14.70
CA TYR A 379 12.64 7.88 -14.48
C TYR A 379 13.57 7.43 -15.62
N VAL A 380 14.84 7.22 -15.29
CA VAL A 380 15.89 6.86 -16.27
C VAL A 380 15.99 5.35 -16.57
N GLY A 381 15.13 4.52 -15.97
CA GLY A 381 15.06 3.09 -16.27
C GLY A 381 14.22 2.78 -17.51
N LYS A 382 14.33 1.55 -18.02
CA LYS A 382 13.43 1.08 -19.10
C LYS A 382 11.99 1.03 -18.57
N VAL A 383 11.06 1.52 -19.38
CA VAL A 383 9.62 1.49 -19.11
C VAL A 383 8.91 1.04 -20.36
N ARG A 384 7.96 0.12 -20.23
CA ARG A 384 7.06 -0.32 -21.31
C ARG A 384 5.64 0.03 -20.92
N VAL A 385 4.82 0.44 -21.90
CA VAL A 385 3.37 0.56 -21.67
C VAL A 385 2.79 -0.85 -21.62
N ALA A 386 2.12 -1.18 -20.51
CA ALA A 386 1.41 -2.43 -20.33
C ALA A 386 -0.03 -2.27 -20.84
N LYS A 387 -0.60 -3.35 -21.38
CA LYS A 387 -2.00 -3.45 -21.80
C LYS A 387 -2.60 -4.69 -21.14
N PRO A 388 -3.84 -4.61 -20.61
CA PRO A 388 -4.50 -5.73 -19.94
C PRO A 388 -4.54 -7.00 -20.80
#